data_AF-A0A3M2FFC1-F1
#
_entry.id   AF-A0A3M2FFC1-F1
#
_cell.length_a   1.000
_cell.length_b   1.000
_cell.length_c   1.000
_cell.angle_alpha   90.00
_cell.angle_beta   90.00
_cell.angle_gamma   90.00
#
_symmetry.space_group_name_H-M   'P 1'
#
loop_
_entity.id
_entity.type
_entity.pdbx_description
1 polymer ?
#
loop_
_entity_poly.entity_id
_entity_poly.type
_entity_poly.pdbx_seq_one_letter_code
_entity_poly.pdbx_strand_id
1 'polypeptide(L)'
;MGPNIIEIIEQVEDFPAMPHAVIQLFRMANQEDISLANIARLISQDPSLSSRILKMVNSNYYNFQQTVTNINQAVSFLGLKTIRDVAVTVSMMNIFPGTHQEMYKKLFLRSLCAGVTSSLIVDFAGKGDKSEAFLAALLQNIGQFIYLRYMTKQYIAVIEEAVQNGIELPFIEKLRLRITNAQAGQIVAERWNLPHKVIMAIRYQYNIQLAYKKALPKETLQIIELAYLGGLAADFFTGYNKNFKWALFRTRLEKLFGKGRSASDDILSSIPPLINNMGFCSLVGEIDSYEKNIKKAELELIHSYSTFNKTYHALNQLKQKKLAEELLSANPN
;
A
#
# COMPACT_ATOMS: atom_id res chain seq x y z
N MET A 1 9.92 -26.70 -10.61
CA MET A 1 10.29 -25.80 -9.49
C MET A 1 10.14 -24.38 -9.98
N GLY A 2 9.31 -23.55 -9.33
CA GLY A 2 9.18 -22.14 -9.72
C GLY A 2 10.46 -21.36 -9.37
N PRO A 3 10.79 -20.29 -10.12
CA PRO A 3 11.98 -19.49 -9.84
C PRO A 3 11.91 -18.88 -8.44
N ASN A 4 13.05 -18.93 -7.74
CA ASN A 4 13.18 -18.42 -6.38
C ASN A 4 13.41 -16.91 -6.44
N ILE A 5 12.48 -16.12 -5.92
CA ILE A 5 12.63 -14.67 -5.85
C ILE A 5 13.87 -14.26 -5.03
N ILE A 6 14.36 -15.09 -4.10
CA ILE A 6 15.63 -14.83 -3.41
C ILE A 6 16.78 -14.89 -4.42
N GLU A 7 16.81 -15.90 -5.30
CA GLU A 7 17.82 -15.98 -6.37
C GLU A 7 17.67 -14.81 -7.35
N ILE A 8 16.45 -14.40 -7.71
CA ILE A 8 16.23 -13.21 -8.56
C ILE A 8 16.73 -11.96 -7.83
N ILE A 9 16.40 -11.79 -6.55
CA ILE A 9 16.87 -10.64 -5.78
C ILE A 9 18.40 -10.69 -5.70
N GLU A 10 19.03 -11.82 -5.40
CA GLU A 10 20.49 -12.00 -5.34
C GLU A 10 21.21 -11.79 -6.68
N GLN A 11 20.61 -12.19 -7.80
CA GLN A 11 21.22 -12.14 -9.13
C GLN A 11 20.95 -10.84 -9.91
N VAL A 12 19.96 -10.05 -9.50
CA VAL A 12 19.63 -8.80 -10.17
C VAL A 12 20.49 -7.67 -9.58
N GLU A 13 21.61 -7.39 -10.24
CA GLU A 13 22.44 -6.19 -10.01
C GLU A 13 21.67 -4.92 -10.41
N ASP A 14 20.91 -4.98 -11.51
CA ASP A 14 20.02 -3.92 -12.02
C ASP A 14 18.60 -4.06 -11.45
N PHE A 15 18.47 -3.95 -10.12
CA PHE A 15 17.18 -3.71 -9.51
C PHE A 15 16.61 -2.40 -10.09
N PRO A 16 15.28 -2.11 -10.09
CA PRO A 16 14.83 -0.81 -10.52
C PRO A 16 15.45 0.19 -9.55
N ALA A 17 16.49 0.87 -10.00
CA ALA A 17 17.24 1.76 -9.14
C ALA A 17 16.27 2.85 -8.75
N MET A 18 15.98 2.95 -7.45
CA MET A 18 15.38 4.16 -6.94
C MET A 18 16.31 5.31 -7.40
N PRO A 19 15.78 6.38 -8.02
CA PRO A 19 16.62 7.44 -8.56
C PRO A 19 17.64 7.87 -7.52
N HIS A 20 18.90 8.05 -7.93
CA HIS A 20 19.99 8.39 -7.00
C HIS A 20 19.61 9.57 -6.10
N ALA A 21 18.91 10.56 -6.66
CA ALA A 21 18.35 11.69 -5.92
C ALA A 21 17.47 11.26 -4.74
N VAL A 22 16.61 10.24 -4.88
CA VAL A 22 15.74 9.77 -3.80
C VAL A 22 16.49 9.00 -2.72
N ILE A 23 17.44 8.15 -3.11
CA ILE A 23 18.30 7.45 -2.13
C ILE A 23 19.08 8.48 -1.30
N GLN A 24 19.63 9.49 -1.96
CA GLN A 24 20.32 10.59 -1.29
C GLN A 24 19.36 11.41 -0.42
N LEU A 25 18.12 11.67 -0.85
CA LEU A 25 17.10 12.34 -0.02
C LEU A 25 16.77 11.56 1.26
N PHE A 26 16.74 10.23 1.23
CA PHE A 26 16.58 9.40 2.43
C PHE A 26 17.77 9.51 3.38
N ARG A 27 19.01 9.50 2.85
CA ARG A 27 20.23 9.67 3.64
C ARG A 27 20.30 11.05 4.26
N MET A 28 19.97 12.06 3.46
CA MET A 28 20.00 13.45 3.85
C MET A 28 18.92 13.68 4.92
N ALA A 29 17.65 13.37 4.71
CA ALA A 29 16.58 13.78 5.64
C ALA A 29 16.69 13.33 7.13
N ASN A 30 17.67 12.49 7.49
CA ASN A 30 18.01 12.12 8.87
C ASN A 30 19.28 12.81 9.43
N GLN A 31 19.94 13.69 8.67
CA GLN A 31 21.09 14.49 9.14
C GLN A 31 20.58 15.84 9.66
N GLU A 32 21.11 16.30 10.79
CA GLU A 32 20.65 17.52 11.47
C GLU A 32 21.02 18.81 10.70
N ASP A 33 22.08 18.79 9.88
CA ASP A 33 22.63 19.97 9.19
C ASP A 33 22.52 19.88 7.66
N ILE A 34 21.29 19.94 7.12
CA ILE A 34 21.11 19.98 5.66
C ILE A 34 20.64 21.32 5.16
N SER A 35 21.45 21.85 4.24
CA SER A 35 21.04 22.96 3.40
C SER A 35 19.96 22.53 2.40
N LEU A 36 18.80 23.20 2.47
CA LEU A 36 17.73 23.11 1.47
C LEU A 36 18.27 23.32 0.04
N ALA A 37 19.32 24.13 -0.13
CA ALA A 37 19.95 24.37 -1.42
C ALA A 37 20.64 23.13 -2.00
N ASN A 38 21.25 22.28 -1.16
CA ASN A 38 21.89 21.04 -1.61
C ASN A 38 20.86 20.07 -2.17
N ILE A 39 19.68 20.02 -1.55
CA ILE A 39 18.58 19.16 -1.98
C ILE A 39 17.94 19.67 -3.26
N ALA A 40 17.71 20.98 -3.35
CA ALA A 40 17.21 21.57 -4.57
C ALA A 40 18.16 21.29 -5.74
N ARG A 41 19.48 21.40 -5.52
CA ARG A 41 20.51 21.07 -6.51
C ARG A 41 20.48 19.60 -6.91
N LEU A 42 20.41 18.69 -5.94
CA LEU A 42 20.34 17.24 -6.18
C LEU A 42 19.12 16.86 -7.03
N ILE A 43 17.95 17.40 -6.71
CA ILE A 43 16.72 17.13 -7.48
C ILE A 43 16.83 17.75 -8.88
N SER A 44 17.39 18.95 -8.98
CA SER A 44 17.53 19.70 -10.24
C SER A 44 18.50 19.06 -11.24
N GLN A 45 19.33 18.09 -10.81
CA GLN A 45 20.18 17.29 -11.71
C GLN A 45 19.38 16.33 -12.60
N ASP A 46 18.13 16.02 -12.22
CA ASP A 46 17.22 15.21 -13.02
C ASP A 46 16.04 16.08 -13.51
N PRO A 47 16.06 16.54 -14.78
CA PRO A 47 14.98 17.35 -15.34
C PRO A 47 13.63 16.63 -15.37
N SER A 48 13.63 15.30 -15.54
CA SER A 48 12.40 14.49 -15.56
C SER A 48 11.76 14.47 -14.17
N LEU A 49 12.55 14.17 -13.13
CA LEU A 49 12.10 14.24 -11.75
C LEU A 49 11.64 15.64 -11.38
N SER A 50 12.42 16.66 -11.73
CA SER A 50 12.11 18.06 -11.43
C SER A 50 10.77 18.52 -12.02
N SER A 51 10.53 18.24 -13.30
CA SER A 51 9.28 18.63 -13.97
C SER A 51 8.05 18.00 -13.33
N ARG A 52 8.15 16.74 -12.90
CA ARG A 52 7.05 16.00 -12.27
C ARG A 52 6.82 16.42 -10.83
N ILE A 53 7.88 16.73 -10.08
CA ILE A 53 7.78 17.38 -8.78
C ILE A 53 7.02 18.69 -8.94
N LEU A 54 7.44 19.59 -9.85
CA LEU A 54 6.74 20.85 -10.08
C LEU A 54 5.28 20.66 -10.48
N LYS A 55 4.96 19.64 -11.28
CA LYS A 55 3.58 19.30 -11.63
C LYS A 55 2.75 18.88 -10.40
N MET A 56 3.31 18.07 -9.50
CA MET A 56 2.64 17.66 -8.27
C MET A 56 2.50 18.83 -7.28
N VAL A 57 3.55 19.65 -7.13
CA VAL A 57 3.59 20.82 -6.23
C VAL A 57 2.55 21.86 -6.64
N ASN A 58 2.33 22.05 -7.94
CA ASN A 58 1.31 22.95 -8.48
C ASN A 58 -0.09 22.32 -8.59
N SER A 59 -0.30 21.13 -8.04
CA SER A 59 -1.63 20.51 -8.02
C SER A 59 -2.55 21.15 -6.97
N ASN A 60 -3.85 20.94 -7.12
CA ASN A 60 -4.88 21.43 -6.18
C ASN A 60 -4.65 20.92 -4.73
N TYR A 61 -3.85 19.88 -4.54
CA TYR A 61 -3.54 19.31 -3.23
C TYR A 61 -2.76 20.28 -2.34
N TYR A 62 -1.73 20.94 -2.89
CA TYR A 62 -0.93 21.91 -2.12
C TYR A 62 -1.53 23.31 -2.12
N ASN A 63 -2.39 23.61 -3.10
CA ASN A 63 -3.20 24.83 -3.16
C ASN A 63 -2.39 26.14 -2.95
N PHE A 64 -1.21 26.23 -3.58
CA PHE A 64 -0.41 27.45 -3.53
C PHE A 64 -1.08 28.59 -4.32
N GLN A 65 -1.06 29.81 -3.77
CA GLN A 65 -1.64 31.00 -4.43
C GLN A 65 -0.88 31.43 -5.70
N GLN A 66 0.39 31.02 -5.82
CA GLN A 66 1.24 31.33 -6.95
C GLN A 66 1.86 30.07 -7.53
N THR A 67 2.07 30.06 -8.85
CA THR A 67 2.72 28.96 -9.54
C THR A 67 4.17 28.81 -9.07
N VAL A 68 4.53 27.62 -8.64
CA VAL A 68 5.90 27.22 -8.30
C VAL A 68 6.64 26.90 -9.58
N THR A 69 7.70 27.64 -9.90
CA THR A 69 8.38 27.58 -11.20
C THR A 69 9.70 26.81 -11.18
N ASN A 70 10.28 26.60 -10.00
CA ASN A 70 11.58 25.94 -9.85
C ASN A 70 11.69 25.17 -8.52
N ILE A 71 12.66 24.27 -8.45
CA ILE A 71 12.82 23.37 -7.30
C ILE A 71 13.23 24.11 -6.02
N ASN A 72 14.04 25.18 -6.11
CA ASN A 72 14.37 25.97 -4.91
C ASN A 72 13.10 26.54 -4.26
N GLN A 73 12.19 27.08 -5.07
CA GLN A 73 10.91 27.59 -4.60
C GLN A 73 10.05 26.46 -3.99
N ALA A 74 9.99 25.29 -4.64
CA ALA A 74 9.27 24.13 -4.11
C ALA A 74 9.79 23.67 -2.75
N VAL A 75 11.12 23.56 -2.61
CA VAL A 75 11.79 23.17 -1.36
C VAL A 75 11.52 24.21 -0.25
N SER A 76 11.57 25.50 -0.58
CA SER A 76 11.31 26.57 0.39
C SER A 76 9.86 26.60 0.88
N PHE A 77 8.88 26.32 0.02
CA PHE A 77 7.47 26.31 0.42
C PHE A 77 7.05 25.05 1.17
N LEU A 78 7.55 23.89 0.75
CA LEU A 78 7.13 22.60 1.31
C LEU A 78 7.99 22.14 2.49
N GLY A 79 9.22 22.65 2.58
CA GLY A 79 10.23 22.16 3.49
C GLY A 79 10.79 20.80 3.08
N LEU A 80 11.82 20.39 3.82
CA LEU A 80 12.65 19.21 3.54
C LEU A 80 11.88 17.89 3.52
N LYS A 81 11.09 17.64 4.57
CA LYS A 81 10.38 16.36 4.73
C LYS A 81 9.36 16.16 3.59
N THR A 82 8.57 17.18 3.31
CA THR A 82 7.54 17.14 2.27
C THR A 82 8.13 17.04 0.87
N ILE A 83 9.21 17.76 0.54
CA ILE A 83 9.82 17.64 -0.79
C ILE A 83 10.42 16.25 -1.02
N ARG A 84 10.97 15.61 0.03
CA ARG A 84 11.38 14.21 -0.02
C ARG A 84 10.18 13.31 -0.33
N ASP A 85 9.06 13.48 0.36
CA ASP A 85 7.86 12.66 0.17
C ASP A 85 7.32 12.77 -1.27
N VAL A 86 7.30 14.00 -1.81
CA VAL A 86 6.96 14.27 -3.22
C VAL A 86 7.93 13.58 -4.17
N ALA A 87 9.24 13.72 -3.94
CA ALA A 87 10.26 13.12 -4.79
C ALA A 87 10.18 11.58 -4.79
N VAL A 88 9.96 10.95 -3.64
CA VAL A 88 9.75 9.49 -3.52
C VAL A 88 8.50 9.08 -4.29
N THR A 89 7.38 9.77 -4.07
CA THR A 89 6.09 9.48 -4.73
C THR A 89 6.22 9.55 -6.25
N VAL A 90 6.79 10.63 -6.77
CA VAL A 90 7.01 10.82 -8.20
C VAL A 90 7.99 9.79 -8.77
N SER A 91 9.01 9.40 -7.99
CA SER A 91 10.01 8.43 -8.46
C SER A 91 9.47 7.02 -8.53
N MET A 92 8.54 6.64 -7.65
CA MET A 92 7.86 5.34 -7.76
C MET A 92 7.18 5.20 -9.11
N MET A 93 6.65 6.28 -9.69
CA MET A 93 6.05 6.25 -11.02
C MET A 93 7.03 5.91 -12.16
N ASN A 94 8.34 6.10 -11.97
CA ASN A 94 9.37 5.78 -12.97
C ASN A 94 9.79 4.31 -12.95
N ILE A 95 9.42 3.56 -11.91
CA ILE A 95 9.79 2.15 -11.75
C ILE A 95 9.02 1.24 -12.74
N PHE A 96 8.03 1.78 -13.47
CA PHE A 96 7.04 1.00 -14.19
C PHE A 96 7.35 0.86 -15.70
N PRO A 97 7.53 -0.37 -16.23
CA PRO A 97 7.73 -0.60 -17.65
C PRO A 97 6.45 -0.40 -18.47
N GLY A 98 6.58 -0.28 -19.80
CA GLY A 98 5.47 0.00 -20.71
C GLY A 98 4.35 -1.05 -20.79
N THR A 99 4.55 -2.27 -20.25
CA THR A 99 3.58 -3.38 -20.26
C THR A 99 2.80 -3.49 -18.94
N HIS A 100 1.52 -3.91 -19.01
CA HIS A 100 0.65 -4.10 -17.84
C HIS A 100 0.44 -2.83 -16.98
N GLN A 101 0.43 -1.66 -17.62
CA GLN A 101 0.35 -0.35 -16.97
C GLN A 101 -0.81 -0.23 -15.96
N GLU A 102 -1.96 -0.82 -16.25
CA GLU A 102 -3.12 -0.76 -15.37
C GLU A 102 -2.88 -1.41 -13.99
N MET A 103 -2.10 -2.48 -13.91
CA MET A 103 -1.76 -3.10 -12.63
C MET A 103 -0.78 -2.24 -11.83
N TYR A 104 0.21 -1.65 -12.50
CA TYR A 104 1.12 -0.70 -11.89
C TYR A 104 0.40 0.55 -11.37
N LYS A 105 -0.53 1.09 -12.16
CA LYS A 105 -1.39 2.23 -11.77
C LYS A 105 -2.22 1.91 -10.54
N LYS A 106 -2.89 0.76 -10.51
CA LYS A 106 -3.66 0.31 -9.34
C LYS A 106 -2.79 0.14 -8.10
N LEU A 107 -1.61 -0.45 -8.25
CA LEU A 107 -0.67 -0.64 -7.15
C LEU A 107 -0.07 0.68 -6.64
N PHE A 108 0.21 1.62 -7.55
CA PHE A 108 0.63 2.97 -7.20
C PHE A 108 -0.48 3.72 -6.48
N LEU A 109 -1.72 3.65 -6.96
CA LEU A 109 -2.88 4.25 -6.30
C LEU A 109 -3.07 3.68 -4.88
N ARG A 110 -2.95 2.35 -4.72
CA ARG A 110 -2.98 1.71 -3.39
C ARG A 110 -1.90 2.27 -2.47
N SER A 111 -0.67 2.39 -2.98
CA SER A 111 0.47 2.93 -2.23
C SER A 111 0.24 4.38 -1.81
N LEU A 112 -0.26 5.21 -2.72
CA LEU A 112 -0.57 6.60 -2.46
C LEU A 112 -1.69 6.76 -1.41
N CYS A 113 -2.76 5.96 -1.54
CA CYS A 113 -3.85 5.92 -0.56
C CYS A 113 -3.33 5.55 0.84
N ALA A 114 -2.43 4.56 0.94
CA ALA A 114 -1.85 4.15 2.21
C ALA A 114 -1.00 5.28 2.83
N GLY A 115 -0.16 5.93 2.02
CA GLY A 115 0.60 7.11 2.42
C GLY A 115 -0.29 8.20 3.00
N VAL A 116 -1.25 8.70 2.20
CA VAL A 116 -2.18 9.77 2.61
C VAL A 116 -2.95 9.41 3.87
N THR A 117 -3.47 8.18 3.95
CA THR A 117 -4.20 7.73 5.14
C THR A 117 -3.34 7.80 6.39
N SER A 118 -2.10 7.30 6.32
CA SER A 118 -1.21 7.27 7.49
C SER A 118 -0.90 8.68 8.00
N SER A 119 -0.69 9.66 7.10
CA SER A 119 -0.52 11.06 7.47
C SER A 119 -1.78 11.66 8.10
N LEU A 120 -2.96 11.37 7.55
CA LEU A 120 -4.22 11.81 8.12
C LEU A 120 -4.42 11.25 9.53
N ILE A 121 -4.08 9.98 9.77
CA ILE A 121 -4.20 9.40 11.11
C ILE A 121 -3.30 10.15 12.10
N VAL A 122 -2.07 10.49 11.71
CA VAL A 122 -1.17 11.30 12.56
C VAL A 122 -1.79 12.66 12.86
N ASP A 123 -2.39 13.32 11.87
CA ASP A 123 -3.11 14.58 12.04
C ASP A 123 -4.25 14.49 13.05
N PHE A 124 -5.13 13.51 12.87
CA PHE A 124 -6.28 13.30 13.75
C PHE A 124 -5.87 12.84 15.16
N ALA A 125 -4.83 12.00 15.26
CA ALA A 125 -4.37 11.46 16.53
C ALA A 125 -3.45 12.41 17.32
N GLY A 126 -2.83 13.38 16.65
CA GLY A 126 -1.81 14.27 17.23
C GLY A 126 -0.57 13.51 17.69
N LYS A 127 -0.28 12.34 17.11
CA LYS A 127 0.79 11.42 17.53
C LYS A 127 1.53 10.82 16.35
N GLY A 128 2.86 10.92 16.36
CA GLY A 128 3.76 10.39 15.32
C GLY A 128 4.27 11.47 14.37
N ASP A 129 5.19 11.09 13.47
CA ASP A 129 5.69 11.96 12.41
C ASP A 129 4.93 11.66 11.11
N LYS A 130 4.25 12.67 10.55
CA LYS A 130 3.42 12.52 9.34
C LYS A 130 4.21 12.01 8.13
N SER A 131 5.44 12.48 7.98
CA SER A 131 6.28 12.21 6.82
C SER A 131 6.91 10.82 6.93
N GLU A 132 7.35 10.43 8.13
CA GLU A 132 7.77 9.04 8.37
C GLU A 132 6.62 8.05 8.13
N ALA A 133 5.43 8.35 8.65
CA ALA A 133 4.24 7.52 8.45
C ALA A 133 3.88 7.41 6.96
N PHE A 134 3.82 8.56 6.27
CA PHE A 134 3.55 8.64 4.84
C PHE A 134 4.47 7.72 4.04
N LEU A 135 5.78 7.86 4.23
CA LEU A 135 6.77 7.11 3.49
C LEU A 135 6.74 5.61 3.80
N ALA A 136 6.57 5.26 5.07
CA ALA A 136 6.46 3.86 5.47
C ALA A 136 5.26 3.18 4.80
N ALA A 137 4.11 3.85 4.78
CA ALA A 137 2.89 3.33 4.18
C ALA A 137 2.93 3.36 2.64
N LEU A 138 3.53 4.40 2.04
CA LEU A 138 3.72 4.52 0.59
C LEU A 138 4.62 3.39 0.06
N LEU A 139 5.72 3.10 0.75
CA LEU A 139 6.70 2.10 0.32
C LEU A 139 6.36 0.67 0.72
N GLN A 140 5.28 0.43 1.48
CA GLN A 140 4.94 -0.93 1.94
C GLN A 140 4.75 -1.94 0.79
N ASN A 141 4.38 -1.46 -0.40
CA ASN A 141 4.10 -2.30 -1.57
C ASN A 141 5.29 -2.54 -2.51
N ILE A 142 6.51 -2.10 -2.16
CA ILE A 142 7.66 -2.23 -3.06
C ILE A 142 7.91 -3.68 -3.52
N GLY A 143 7.68 -4.67 -2.66
CA GLY A 143 7.81 -6.08 -3.07
C GLY A 143 6.84 -6.50 -4.18
N GLN A 144 5.63 -5.94 -4.22
CA GLN A 144 4.67 -6.21 -5.29
C GLN A 144 5.13 -5.59 -6.61
N PHE A 145 5.74 -4.40 -6.57
CA PHE A 145 6.34 -3.79 -7.76
C PHE A 145 7.46 -4.64 -8.34
N ILE A 146 8.26 -5.27 -7.48
CA ILE A 146 9.32 -6.18 -7.90
C ILE A 146 8.77 -7.44 -8.53
N TYR A 147 7.76 -8.05 -7.93
CA TYR A 147 7.11 -9.19 -8.54
C TYR A 147 6.48 -8.86 -9.89
N LEU A 148 5.82 -7.71 -10.02
CA LEU A 148 5.29 -7.25 -11.29
C LEU A 148 6.38 -6.96 -12.33
N ARG A 149 7.60 -6.58 -11.90
CA ARG A 149 8.71 -6.26 -12.81
C ARG A 149 9.42 -7.50 -13.35
N TYR A 150 9.74 -8.45 -12.46
CA TYR A 150 10.60 -9.59 -12.78
C TYR A 150 9.84 -10.91 -12.92
N MET A 151 8.63 -11.00 -12.37
CA MET A 151 7.82 -12.22 -12.35
C MET A 151 6.40 -11.96 -12.87
N THR A 152 6.22 -11.01 -13.80
CA THR A 152 4.92 -10.43 -14.18
C THR A 152 3.84 -11.47 -14.40
N LYS A 153 4.05 -12.44 -15.32
CA LYS A 153 3.05 -13.47 -15.65
C LYS A 153 2.68 -14.34 -14.44
N GLN A 154 3.67 -14.73 -13.64
CA GLN A 154 3.49 -15.60 -12.48
C GLN A 154 2.76 -14.85 -11.35
N TYR A 155 3.12 -13.60 -11.13
CA TYR A 155 2.53 -12.79 -10.08
C TYR A 155 1.10 -12.36 -10.40
N ILE A 156 0.78 -12.11 -11.68
CA ILE A 156 -0.60 -11.90 -12.12
C ILE A 156 -1.46 -13.11 -11.76
N ALA A 157 -1.01 -14.32 -12.08
CA ALA A 157 -1.74 -15.54 -11.74
C ALA A 157 -1.94 -15.70 -10.22
N VAL A 158 -0.95 -15.31 -9.41
CA VAL A 158 -1.05 -15.29 -7.94
C VAL A 158 -2.10 -14.29 -7.44
N ILE A 159 -2.15 -13.09 -8.02
CA ILE A 159 -3.17 -12.08 -7.68
C ILE A 159 -4.56 -12.57 -8.08
N GLU A 160 -4.70 -13.12 -9.29
CA GLU A 160 -5.96 -13.65 -9.79
C GLU A 160 -6.47 -14.80 -8.92
N GLU A 161 -5.59 -15.74 -8.53
CA GLU A 161 -5.94 -16.83 -7.62
C GLU A 161 -6.40 -16.32 -6.25
N ALA A 162 -5.73 -15.29 -5.69
CA ALA A 162 -6.12 -14.68 -4.42
C ALA A 162 -7.52 -14.05 -4.50
N VAL A 163 -7.79 -13.30 -5.56
CA VAL A 163 -9.08 -12.64 -5.80
C VAL A 163 -10.20 -13.66 -6.02
N GLN A 164 -9.97 -14.67 -6.88
CA GLN A 164 -10.97 -15.69 -7.22
C GLN A 164 -11.38 -16.52 -6.00
N ASN A 165 -10.43 -16.83 -5.13
CA ASN A 165 -10.69 -17.64 -3.93
C ASN A 165 -11.08 -16.80 -2.70
N GLY A 166 -11.03 -15.47 -2.79
CA GLY A 166 -11.26 -14.58 -1.65
C GLY A 166 -10.23 -14.74 -0.52
N ILE A 167 -9.02 -15.21 -0.85
CA ILE A 167 -7.93 -15.46 0.10
C ILE A 167 -7.00 -14.23 0.13
N GLU A 168 -6.46 -13.89 1.30
CA GLU A 168 -5.49 -12.81 1.43
C GLU A 168 -4.21 -13.12 0.63
N LEU A 169 -3.81 -12.19 -0.25
CA LEU A 169 -2.68 -12.32 -1.17
C LEU A 169 -1.39 -12.91 -0.54
N PRO A 170 -0.95 -12.52 0.67
CA PRO A 170 0.28 -13.06 1.27
C PRO A 170 0.26 -14.59 1.46
N PHE A 171 -0.92 -15.20 1.62
CA PHE A 171 -1.02 -16.66 1.74
C PHE A 171 -0.73 -17.35 0.40
N ILE A 172 -1.34 -16.86 -0.68
CA ILE A 172 -1.11 -17.40 -2.03
C ILE A 172 0.34 -17.16 -2.47
N GLU A 173 0.89 -15.97 -2.19
CA GLU A 173 2.31 -15.69 -2.42
C GLU A 173 3.20 -16.69 -1.69
N LYS A 174 2.93 -16.97 -0.41
CA LYS A 174 3.73 -17.93 0.36
C LYS A 174 3.65 -19.33 -0.26
N LEU A 175 2.48 -19.75 -0.72
CA LEU A 175 2.24 -21.05 -1.32
C LEU A 175 2.93 -21.19 -2.70
N ARG A 176 2.82 -20.16 -3.55
CA ARG A 176 3.26 -20.20 -4.95
C ARG A 176 4.70 -19.72 -5.15
N LEU A 177 5.14 -18.74 -4.36
CA LEU A 177 6.42 -18.01 -4.50
C LEU A 177 7.37 -18.19 -3.30
N ARG A 178 6.96 -18.94 -2.27
CA ARG A 178 7.73 -19.26 -1.04
C ARG A 178 8.01 -18.09 -0.10
N ILE A 179 7.95 -16.85 -0.55
CA ILE A 179 7.99 -15.65 0.30
C ILE A 179 6.90 -14.67 -0.10
N THR A 180 6.47 -13.84 0.84
CA THR A 180 5.44 -12.81 0.58
C THR A 180 6.06 -11.54 0.01
N ASN A 181 5.24 -10.65 -0.56
CA ASN A 181 5.68 -9.34 -1.02
C ASN A 181 6.24 -8.47 0.12
N ALA A 182 5.77 -8.67 1.37
CA ALA A 182 6.35 -8.00 2.53
C ALA A 182 7.79 -8.45 2.80
N GLN A 183 8.09 -9.74 2.59
CA GLN A 183 9.44 -10.28 2.73
C GLN A 183 10.35 -9.82 1.58
N ALA A 184 9.86 -9.90 0.34
CA ALA A 184 10.57 -9.38 -0.82
C ALA A 184 10.87 -7.88 -0.66
N GLY A 185 9.86 -7.08 -0.27
CA GLY A 185 10.01 -5.66 -0.05
C GLY A 185 11.00 -5.31 1.07
N GLN A 186 11.05 -6.09 2.16
CA GLN A 186 12.06 -5.90 3.20
C GLN A 186 13.48 -5.98 2.62
N ILE A 187 13.78 -7.02 1.83
CA ILE A 187 15.11 -7.23 1.26
C ILE A 187 15.51 -6.04 0.36
N VAL A 188 14.54 -5.52 -0.40
CA VAL A 188 14.75 -4.35 -1.28
C VAL A 188 15.00 -3.09 -0.48
N ALA A 189 14.20 -2.85 0.56
CA ALA A 189 14.34 -1.70 1.43
C ALA A 189 15.70 -1.70 2.16
N GLU A 190 16.18 -2.87 2.58
CA GLU A 190 17.51 -3.04 3.17
C GLU A 190 18.61 -2.69 2.17
N ARG A 191 18.52 -3.15 0.92
CA ARG A 191 19.48 -2.81 -0.15
C ARG A 191 19.51 -1.33 -0.50
N TRP A 192 18.34 -0.68 -0.48
CA TRP A 192 18.25 0.76 -0.66
C TRP A 192 18.69 1.57 0.57
N ASN A 193 19.09 0.88 1.66
CA ASN A 193 19.49 1.48 2.93
C ASN A 193 18.41 2.43 3.47
N LEU A 194 17.14 2.02 3.39
CA LEU A 194 16.03 2.79 3.92
C LEU A 194 16.06 2.83 5.45
N PRO A 195 15.43 3.84 6.08
CA PRO A 195 15.35 3.89 7.54
C PRO A 195 14.73 2.62 8.13
N HIS A 196 15.29 2.13 9.24
CA HIS A 196 14.86 0.88 9.88
C HIS A 196 13.35 0.83 10.16
N LYS A 197 12.74 1.94 10.58
CA LYS A 197 11.28 2.03 10.80
C LYS A 197 10.47 1.71 9.53
N VAL A 198 10.93 2.18 8.37
CA VAL A 198 10.30 1.91 7.06
C VAL A 198 10.46 0.43 6.70
N ILE A 199 11.66 -0.13 6.87
CA ILE A 199 11.93 -1.56 6.62
C ILE A 199 11.00 -2.44 7.47
N MET A 200 10.85 -2.11 8.76
CA MET A 200 9.98 -2.86 9.67
C MET A 200 8.49 -2.70 9.31
N ALA A 201 8.05 -1.51 8.90
CA ALA A 201 6.69 -1.29 8.41
C ALA A 201 6.38 -2.16 7.19
N ILE A 202 7.29 -2.22 6.21
CA ILE A 202 7.16 -3.10 5.04
C ILE A 202 7.06 -4.57 5.47
N ARG A 203 7.94 -5.02 6.37
CA ARG A 203 7.98 -6.43 6.82
C ARG A 203 6.71 -6.85 7.54
N TYR A 204 6.19 -6.02 8.45
CA TYR A 204 5.07 -6.37 9.32
C TYR A 204 3.71 -5.85 8.85
N GLN A 205 3.62 -5.31 7.62
CA GLN A 205 2.40 -4.70 7.05
C GLN A 205 1.14 -5.58 7.07
N TYR A 206 1.28 -6.91 7.12
CA TYR A 206 0.14 -7.83 7.18
C TYR A 206 -0.12 -8.41 8.58
N ASN A 207 0.82 -8.26 9.51
CA ASN A 207 0.74 -8.88 10.82
C ASN A 207 1.52 -8.10 11.89
N ILE A 208 0.88 -7.06 12.41
CA ILE A 208 1.42 -6.22 13.49
C ILE A 208 1.63 -6.99 14.80
N GLN A 209 0.93 -8.11 15.02
CA GLN A 209 1.11 -8.93 16.22
C GLN A 209 2.50 -9.58 16.26
N LEU A 210 3.07 -9.92 15.11
CA LEU A 210 4.44 -10.41 15.03
C LEU A 210 5.45 -9.32 15.41
N ALA A 211 5.17 -8.06 15.09
CA ALA A 211 6.01 -6.93 15.49
C ALA A 211 6.04 -6.77 17.03
N TYR A 212 4.88 -6.89 17.69
CA TYR A 212 4.81 -6.83 19.16
C TYR A 212 5.59 -7.96 19.83
N LYS A 213 5.49 -9.18 19.30
CA LYS A 213 6.25 -10.35 19.80
C LYS A 213 7.76 -10.17 19.67
N LYS A 214 8.22 -9.31 18.75
CA LYS A 214 9.64 -9.01 18.53
C LYS A 214 10.18 -7.88 19.41
N ALA A 215 9.34 -7.28 20.26
CA ALA A 215 9.73 -6.22 21.20
C ALA A 215 10.47 -5.05 20.52
N LEU A 216 10.00 -4.63 19.33
CA LEU A 216 10.58 -3.50 18.62
C LEU A 216 10.40 -2.19 19.41
N PRO A 217 11.27 -1.18 19.19
CA PRO A 217 11.12 0.14 19.81
C PRO A 217 9.73 0.74 19.58
N LYS A 218 9.22 1.49 20.55
CA LYS A 218 7.85 2.05 20.53
C LYS A 218 7.60 2.92 19.30
N GLU A 219 8.58 3.72 18.91
CA GLU A 219 8.53 4.60 17.74
C GLU A 219 8.46 3.77 16.43
N THR A 220 9.11 2.60 16.41
CA THR A 220 9.03 1.68 15.28
C THR A 220 7.65 1.01 15.20
N LEU A 221 7.12 0.56 16.36
CA LEU A 221 5.78 -0.02 16.43
C LEU A 221 4.70 0.97 15.97
N GLN A 222 4.81 2.24 16.37
CA GLN A 222 3.87 3.27 15.95
C GLN A 222 3.86 3.45 14.42
N ILE A 223 5.03 3.46 13.76
CA ILE A 223 5.10 3.55 12.30
C ILE A 223 4.52 2.31 11.63
N ILE A 224 4.76 1.11 12.18
CA ILE A 224 4.14 -0.14 11.70
C ILE A 224 2.60 -0.06 11.80
N GLU A 225 2.07 0.44 12.92
CA GLU A 225 0.63 0.58 13.17
C GLU A 225 -0.02 1.57 12.19
N LEU A 226 0.63 2.72 11.96
CA LEU A 226 0.16 3.74 11.02
C LEU A 226 0.17 3.22 9.58
N ALA A 227 1.25 2.54 9.16
CA ALA A 227 1.34 1.93 7.84
C ALA A 227 0.30 0.82 7.65
N TYR A 228 0.10 -0.03 8.67
CA TYR A 228 -0.93 -1.07 8.67
C TYR A 228 -2.33 -0.51 8.46
N LEU A 229 -2.71 0.54 9.20
CA LEU A 229 -3.99 1.22 9.02
C LEU A 229 -4.09 1.86 7.63
N GLY A 230 -3.01 2.46 7.13
CA GLY A 230 -2.95 2.97 5.76
C GLY A 230 -3.19 1.88 4.72
N GLY A 231 -2.61 0.69 4.90
CA GLY A 231 -2.85 -0.47 4.05
C GLY A 231 -4.31 -0.94 4.06
N LEU A 232 -4.95 -0.97 5.23
CA LEU A 232 -6.38 -1.33 5.34
C LEU A 232 -7.29 -0.34 4.62
N ALA A 233 -7.06 0.97 4.78
CA ALA A 233 -7.83 1.99 4.07
C ALA A 233 -7.59 1.90 2.55
N ALA A 234 -6.34 1.71 2.13
CA ALA A 234 -6.01 1.53 0.73
C ALA A 234 -6.71 0.31 0.12
N ASP A 235 -6.76 -0.83 0.84
CA ASP A 235 -7.50 -2.02 0.39
C ASP A 235 -9.00 -1.76 0.32
N PHE A 236 -9.57 -1.01 1.26
CA PHE A 236 -10.97 -0.61 1.19
C PHE A 236 -11.29 0.19 -0.08
N PHE A 237 -10.41 1.10 -0.51
CA PHE A 237 -10.64 1.88 -1.74
C PHE A 237 -10.28 1.13 -3.02
N THR A 238 -9.18 0.38 -3.03
CA THR A 238 -8.55 -0.12 -4.27
C THR A 238 -8.61 -1.63 -4.43
N GLY A 239 -8.90 -2.37 -3.36
CA GLY A 239 -8.86 -3.82 -3.31
C GLY A 239 -10.24 -4.50 -3.35
N TYR A 240 -10.22 -5.77 -2.94
CA TYR A 240 -11.38 -6.64 -2.74
C TYR A 240 -11.66 -6.82 -1.24
N ASN A 241 -12.76 -7.49 -0.89
CA ASN A 241 -13.20 -7.66 0.50
C ASN A 241 -13.36 -6.31 1.23
N LYS A 242 -13.93 -5.31 0.54
CA LYS A 242 -13.97 -3.92 1.02
C LYS A 242 -14.66 -3.82 2.38
N ASN A 243 -15.73 -4.58 2.58
CA ASN A 243 -16.47 -4.60 3.85
C ASN A 243 -15.60 -5.03 5.04
N PHE A 244 -14.81 -6.09 4.86
CA PHE A 244 -13.90 -6.58 5.89
C PHE A 244 -12.80 -5.56 6.20
N LYS A 245 -12.18 -4.99 5.17
CA LYS A 245 -11.09 -4.00 5.31
C LYS A 245 -11.59 -2.72 5.99
N TRP A 246 -12.79 -2.27 5.63
CA TRP A 246 -13.47 -1.15 6.27
C TRP A 246 -13.74 -1.41 7.76
N ALA A 247 -14.37 -2.53 8.10
CA ALA A 247 -14.67 -2.86 9.50
C ALA A 247 -13.38 -2.99 10.32
N LEU A 248 -12.36 -3.66 9.77
CA LEU A 248 -11.08 -3.87 10.43
C LEU A 248 -10.33 -2.54 10.64
N PHE A 249 -10.34 -1.62 9.67
CA PHE A 249 -9.74 -0.29 9.82
C PHE A 249 -10.33 0.43 11.03
N ARG A 250 -11.66 0.49 11.15
CA ARG A 250 -12.36 1.17 12.25
C ARG A 250 -12.01 0.59 13.60
N THR A 251 -12.13 -0.73 13.75
CA THR A 251 -11.83 -1.43 15.01
C THR A 251 -10.38 -1.24 15.42
N ARG A 252 -9.44 -1.22 14.46
CA ARG A 252 -8.01 -1.08 14.74
C ARG A 252 -7.64 0.37 15.06
N LEU A 253 -8.22 1.32 14.35
CA LEU A 253 -8.01 2.74 14.63
C LEU A 253 -8.48 3.11 16.05
N GLU A 254 -9.65 2.61 16.45
CA GLU A 254 -10.17 2.79 17.81
C GLU A 254 -9.25 2.15 18.86
N LYS A 255 -8.84 0.90 18.64
CA LYS A 255 -7.98 0.18 19.58
C LYS A 255 -6.59 0.81 19.74
N LEU A 256 -5.99 1.29 18.65
CA LEU A 256 -4.60 1.78 18.65
C LEU A 256 -4.49 3.27 19.00
N PHE A 257 -5.47 4.08 18.57
CA PHE A 257 -5.40 5.54 18.69
C PHE A 257 -6.55 6.16 19.49
N GLY A 258 -7.49 5.34 20.01
CA GLY A 258 -8.65 5.82 20.77
C GLY A 258 -9.64 6.62 19.92
N LYS A 259 -9.60 6.46 18.59
CA LYS A 259 -10.43 7.21 17.64
C LYS A 259 -11.60 6.33 17.19
N GLY A 260 -12.80 6.68 17.66
CA GLY A 260 -14.01 5.92 17.40
C GLY A 260 -14.60 6.11 16.00
N ARG A 261 -15.89 5.75 15.87
CA ARG A 261 -16.60 5.65 14.58
C ARG A 261 -16.57 6.94 13.75
N SER A 262 -16.87 8.11 14.34
CA SER A 262 -16.87 9.41 13.63
C SER A 262 -15.51 9.71 13.00
N ALA A 263 -14.43 9.65 13.79
CA ALA A 263 -13.08 9.94 13.30
C ALA A 263 -12.65 8.99 12.17
N SER A 264 -13.07 7.72 12.22
CA SER A 264 -12.80 6.79 11.12
C SER A 264 -13.49 7.23 9.82
N ASP A 265 -14.76 7.64 9.91
CA ASP A 265 -15.55 8.08 8.75
C ASP A 265 -15.00 9.41 8.20
N ASP A 266 -14.57 10.34 9.07
CA ASP A 266 -13.93 11.61 8.68
C ASP A 266 -12.59 11.39 7.96
N ILE A 267 -11.75 10.48 8.45
CA ILE A 267 -10.48 10.13 7.79
C ILE A 267 -10.76 9.50 6.42
N LEU A 268 -11.67 8.52 6.36
CA LEU A 268 -11.95 7.80 5.11
C LEU A 268 -12.60 8.71 4.06
N SER A 269 -13.53 9.59 4.45
CA SER A 269 -14.15 10.56 3.55
C SER A 269 -13.18 11.63 3.02
N SER A 270 -12.12 11.93 3.77
CA SER A 270 -11.07 12.88 3.35
C SER A 270 -10.12 12.33 2.28
N ILE A 271 -9.98 11.00 2.15
CA ILE A 271 -8.96 10.40 1.26
C ILE A 271 -9.25 10.67 -0.23
N PRO A 272 -10.46 10.39 -0.77
CA PRO A 272 -10.71 10.59 -2.20
C PRO A 272 -10.43 12.00 -2.73
N PRO A 273 -10.92 13.10 -2.10
CA PRO A 273 -10.64 14.43 -2.61
C PRO A 273 -9.15 14.78 -2.54
N LEU A 274 -8.42 14.34 -1.50
CA LEU A 274 -6.98 14.58 -1.39
C LEU A 274 -6.22 13.88 -2.52
N ILE A 275 -6.47 12.58 -2.73
CA ILE A 275 -5.84 11.80 -3.79
C ILE A 275 -6.16 12.40 -5.17
N ASN A 276 -7.42 12.74 -5.40
CA ASN A 276 -7.84 13.29 -6.69
C ASN A 276 -7.20 14.66 -6.97
N ASN A 277 -6.91 15.44 -5.93
CA ASN A 277 -6.28 16.74 -6.05
C ASN A 277 -4.74 16.70 -6.18
N MET A 278 -4.08 15.55 -5.97
CA MET A 278 -2.60 15.42 -6.04
C MET A 278 -2.02 15.51 -7.47
N GLY A 279 -2.87 15.68 -8.49
CA GLY A 279 -2.43 15.81 -9.88
C GLY A 279 -2.09 14.47 -10.57
N PHE A 280 -2.42 13.34 -9.93
CA PHE A 280 -2.20 12.00 -10.48
C PHE A 280 -3.42 11.38 -11.16
N CYS A 281 -4.62 12.00 -11.11
CA CYS A 281 -5.83 11.48 -11.76
C CYS A 281 -5.64 11.18 -13.24
N SER A 282 -4.90 12.04 -13.96
CA SER A 282 -4.57 11.83 -15.37
C SER A 282 -3.82 10.51 -15.65
N LEU A 283 -3.17 9.93 -14.63
CA LEU A 283 -2.44 8.68 -14.73
C LEU A 283 -3.22 7.49 -14.18
N VAL A 284 -3.72 7.60 -12.94
CA VAL A 284 -4.31 6.46 -12.21
C VAL A 284 -5.83 6.44 -12.16
N GLY A 285 -6.48 7.42 -12.80
CA GLY A 285 -7.91 7.63 -12.70
C GLY A 285 -8.32 8.26 -11.36
N GLU A 286 -9.59 8.59 -11.24
CA GLU A 286 -10.16 9.08 -9.99
C GLU A 286 -10.46 7.91 -9.06
N ILE A 287 -10.24 8.13 -7.77
CA ILE A 287 -10.70 7.23 -6.72
C ILE A 287 -12.16 7.53 -6.39
N ASP A 288 -12.96 6.47 -6.29
CA ASP A 288 -14.36 6.57 -5.92
C ASP A 288 -14.54 7.17 -4.52
N SER A 289 -15.65 7.91 -4.32
CA SER A 289 -15.98 8.49 -3.02
C SER A 289 -16.11 7.44 -1.92
N TYR A 290 -16.05 7.89 -0.67
CA TYR A 290 -16.26 7.03 0.48
C TYR A 290 -17.62 6.32 0.42
N GLU A 291 -18.70 7.08 0.16
CA GLU A 291 -20.07 6.57 0.09
C GLU A 291 -20.22 5.54 -1.04
N LYS A 292 -19.58 5.77 -2.18
CA LYS A 292 -19.59 4.84 -3.30
C LYS A 292 -18.87 3.54 -2.95
N ASN A 293 -17.74 3.60 -2.22
CA ASN A 293 -17.05 2.40 -1.75
C ASN A 293 -17.82 1.66 -0.65
N ILE A 294 -18.56 2.35 0.22
CA ILE A 294 -19.48 1.71 1.17
C ILE A 294 -20.56 0.93 0.44
N LYS A 295 -21.23 1.53 -0.56
CA LYS A 295 -22.24 0.82 -1.36
C LYS A 295 -21.66 -0.41 -2.05
N LYS A 296 -20.43 -0.32 -2.58
CA LYS A 296 -19.73 -1.51 -3.15
C LYS A 296 -19.46 -2.58 -2.09
N ALA A 297 -19.00 -2.17 -0.90
CA ALA A 297 -18.74 -3.08 0.21
C ALA A 297 -20.01 -3.82 0.67
N GLU A 298 -21.15 -3.12 0.72
CA GLU A 298 -22.45 -3.72 1.04
C GLU A 298 -22.89 -4.73 -0.03
N LEU A 299 -22.73 -4.40 -1.31
CA LEU A 299 -23.02 -5.32 -2.42
C LEU A 299 -22.13 -6.57 -2.38
N GLU A 300 -20.83 -6.41 -2.09
CA GLU A 300 -19.90 -7.54 -1.90
C GLU A 300 -20.35 -8.46 -0.76
N LEU A 301 -20.79 -7.89 0.37
CA LEU A 301 -21.27 -8.65 1.52
C LEU A 301 -22.55 -9.43 1.19
N ILE A 302 -23.51 -8.80 0.52
CA ILE A 302 -24.75 -9.44 0.06
C ILE A 302 -24.44 -10.61 -0.88
N HIS A 303 -23.51 -10.40 -1.82
CA HIS A 303 -23.09 -11.45 -2.75
C HIS A 303 -22.41 -12.62 -2.01
N SER A 304 -21.48 -12.32 -1.10
CA SER A 304 -20.79 -13.33 -0.28
C SER A 304 -21.77 -14.17 0.55
N TYR A 305 -22.75 -13.52 1.20
CA TYR A 305 -23.79 -14.20 1.97
C TYR A 305 -24.69 -15.09 1.08
N SER A 306 -25.09 -14.59 -0.10
CA SER A 306 -25.86 -15.37 -1.08
C SER A 306 -25.10 -16.62 -1.53
N THR A 307 -23.82 -16.48 -1.86
CA THR A 307 -22.96 -17.59 -2.27
C THR A 307 -22.76 -18.61 -1.15
N PHE A 308 -22.51 -18.15 0.08
CA PHE A 308 -22.41 -19.02 1.26
C PHE A 308 -23.68 -19.84 1.49
N ASN A 309 -24.86 -19.21 1.40
CA ASN A 309 -26.12 -19.94 1.58
C ASN A 309 -26.32 -20.99 0.50
N LYS A 310 -26.02 -20.67 -0.77
CA LYS A 310 -26.11 -21.65 -1.87
C LYS A 310 -25.19 -22.84 -1.64
N THR A 311 -23.93 -22.61 -1.28
CA THR A 311 -22.97 -23.70 -1.04
C THR A 311 -23.32 -24.51 0.20
N TYR A 312 -23.81 -23.87 1.26
CA TYR A 312 -24.31 -24.56 2.46
C TYR A 312 -25.51 -25.47 2.16
N HIS A 313 -26.48 -24.98 1.38
CA HIS A 313 -27.62 -25.79 0.94
C HIS A 313 -27.17 -26.97 0.07
N ALA A 314 -26.27 -26.75 -0.89
CA ALA A 314 -25.72 -27.82 -1.73
C ALA A 314 -24.97 -28.88 -0.91
N LEU A 315 -24.17 -28.46 0.08
CA LEU A 315 -23.46 -29.37 0.98
C LEU A 315 -24.45 -30.23 1.80
N ASN A 316 -25.53 -29.64 2.29
CA ASN A 316 -26.55 -30.39 3.03
C ASN A 316 -27.31 -31.38 2.14
N GLN A 317 -27.61 -31.03 0.89
CA GLN A 317 -28.18 -31.98 -0.08
C GLN A 317 -27.24 -33.15 -0.36
N LEU A 318 -25.94 -32.89 -0.53
CA LEU A 318 -24.93 -33.94 -0.73
C LEU A 318 -24.82 -34.85 0.49
N LYS A 319 -24.85 -34.29 1.72
CA LYS A 319 -24.86 -35.08 2.96
C LYS A 319 -26.11 -35.97 3.06
N GLN A 320 -27.28 -35.45 2.72
CA GLN A 320 -28.52 -36.24 2.73
C GLN A 320 -28.49 -37.36 1.68
N LYS A 321 -28.00 -37.07 0.48
CA LYS A 321 -27.84 -38.07 -0.58
C LYS A 321 -26.88 -39.19 -0.16
N LYS A 322 -25.73 -38.83 0.41
CA LYS A 322 -24.75 -39.80 0.90
C LYS A 322 -25.32 -40.67 2.04
N LEU A 323 -26.05 -40.08 2.97
CA LEU A 323 -26.72 -40.82 4.04
C LEU A 323 -27.77 -41.80 3.49
N ALA A 324 -28.54 -41.39 2.47
CA ALA A 324 -29.51 -42.26 1.81
C ALA A 324 -28.82 -43.43 1.07
N GLU A 325 -27.71 -43.17 0.37
CA GLU A 325 -26.89 -44.21 -0.27
C GLU A 325 -26.31 -45.20 0.75
N GLU A 326 -25.79 -44.71 1.89
CA GLU A 326 -25.28 -45.56 2.97
C GLU A 326 -26.38 -46.44 3.57
N LEU A 327 -27.57 -45.90 3.83
CA LEU A 327 -28.73 -46.66 4.33
C LEU A 327 -29.20 -47.73 3.35
N LEU A 328 -29.19 -47.44 2.05
CA LEU A 328 -29.52 -48.41 1.00
C LEU A 328 -28.46 -49.52 0.88
N SER A 329 -27.18 -49.18 1.08
CA SER A 329 -26.08 -50.16 1.07
C SER A 329 -26.02 -51.05 2.31
N ALA A 330 -26.50 -50.56 3.46
CA ALA A 330 -26.51 -51.28 4.73
C ALA A 330 -27.69 -52.26 4.88
N ASN A 331 -28.72 -52.12 4.04
CA ASN A 331 -29.82 -53.08 3.90
C ASN A 331 -29.87 -53.65 2.47
N PRO A 332 -28.90 -54.50 2.08
CA PRO A 332 -29.00 -55.23 0.83
C PRO A 332 -30.11 -56.27 1.01
N ASN A 333 -31.24 -56.07 0.34
CA ASN A 333 -32.24 -57.13 0.16
C ASN A 333 -31.61 -58.35 -0.51
#